data_AF-A0A2A5T6C3-F1
#
_entry.id   AF-A0A2A5T6C3-F1
#
_cell.length_a   1.000
_cell.length_b   1.000
_cell.length_c   1.000
_cell.angle_alpha   90.00
_cell.angle_beta   90.00
_cell.angle_gamma   90.00
#
_symmetry.space_group_name_H-M   'P 1'
#
loop_
_entity.id
_entity.type
_entity.pdbx_description
1 polymer ?
#
loop_
_entity_poly.entity_id
_entity_poly.type
_entity_poly.pdbx_seq_one_letter_code
_entity_poly.pdbx_strand_id
1 'polypeptide(L)'
;MTLVIAFHKSGYRDFKTYYIHFIYRYLTNEFPELFSYTQMRKLMQGVLVSLDSYLTHRQRLPSLIHPSYKLITTYVFSDIKCLKVQRSEEKEL
;
A
#
# COMPACT_ATOMS: atom_id res chain seq x y z
N MET A 1 7.85 -2.77 2.11
CA MET A 1 7.65 -1.55 2.94
C MET A 1 8.00 -0.28 2.19
N THR A 2 9.21 -0.12 1.67
CA THR A 2 9.68 1.11 0.97
C THR A 2 8.75 1.58 -0.16
N LEU A 3 8.27 0.67 -1.01
CA LEU A 3 7.37 1.01 -2.12
C LEU A 3 6.01 1.57 -1.67
N VAL A 4 5.47 1.09 -0.54
CA VAL A 4 4.20 1.57 0.02
C VAL A 4 4.39 2.98 0.58
N ILE A 5 5.51 3.23 1.26
CA ILE A 5 5.84 4.56 1.79
C ILE A 5 6.09 5.56 0.64
N ALA A 6 6.81 5.15 -0.39
CA ALA A 6 7.08 5.97 -1.57
C ALA A 6 5.80 6.27 -2.38
N PHE A 7 4.92 5.28 -2.55
CA PHE A 7 3.59 5.48 -3.14
C PHE A 7 2.81 6.54 -2.37
N HIS A 8 2.81 6.46 -1.04
CA HIS A 8 2.07 7.43 -0.27
C HIS A 8 2.70 8.83 -0.31
N LYS A 9 4.02 8.93 -0.17
CA LYS A 9 4.73 10.21 -0.25
C LYS A 9 4.64 10.89 -1.62
N SER A 10 4.43 10.11 -2.67
CA SER A 10 4.31 10.63 -4.03
C SER A 10 2.94 11.22 -4.34
N GLY A 11 1.93 11.00 -3.47
CA GLY A 11 0.62 11.64 -3.59
C GLY A 11 -0.22 11.18 -4.79
N TYR A 12 0.14 10.07 -5.43
CA TYR A 12 -0.67 9.51 -6.50
C TYR A 12 -1.97 8.94 -5.93
N ARG A 13 -3.06 9.21 -6.65
CA ARG A 13 -4.39 8.73 -6.28
C ARG A 13 -4.55 7.22 -6.41
N ASP A 14 -3.97 6.66 -7.48
CA ASP A 14 -4.14 5.25 -7.84
C ASP A 14 -2.79 4.57 -8.01
N PHE A 15 -2.69 3.32 -7.53
CA PHE A 15 -1.44 2.57 -7.60
C PHE A 15 -1.01 2.27 -9.06
N LYS A 16 -1.97 2.18 -9.98
CA LYS A 16 -1.70 1.95 -11.41
C LYS A 16 -0.94 3.12 -12.03
N THR A 17 -1.36 4.35 -11.73
CA THR A 17 -0.70 5.58 -12.20
C THR A 17 0.69 5.71 -11.59
N TYR A 18 0.83 5.44 -10.29
CA TYR A 18 2.15 5.40 -9.65
C TYR A 18 3.06 4.34 -10.27
N TYR A 19 2.53 3.14 -10.55
CA TYR A 19 3.30 2.08 -11.18
C TYR A 19 3.82 2.51 -12.55
N ILE A 20 3.00 3.11 -13.41
CA ILE A 20 3.42 3.52 -14.76
C ILE A 20 4.38 4.72 -14.71
N HIS A 21 4.06 5.75 -13.92
CA HIS A 21 4.82 7.00 -13.96
C HIS A 21 6.10 6.99 -13.13
N PHE A 22 6.13 6.20 -12.05
CA PHE A 22 7.26 6.15 -11.14
C PHE A 22 8.00 4.82 -11.25
N ILE A 23 7.33 3.70 -10.99
CA ILE A 23 8.01 2.38 -10.95
C ILE A 23 8.52 1.99 -12.34
N TYR A 24 7.68 2.06 -13.37
CA TYR A 24 8.04 1.67 -14.73
C TYR A 24 8.99 2.66 -15.41
N ARG A 25 9.17 3.86 -14.85
CA ARG A 25 10.08 4.86 -15.40
C ARG A 25 11.45 4.84 -14.73
N TYR A 26 11.49 4.59 -13.42
CA TYR A 26 12.72 4.69 -12.62
C TYR A 26 13.23 3.34 -12.13
N LEU A 27 12.36 2.40 -11.75
CA LEU A 27 12.78 1.11 -11.17
C LEU A 27 13.02 0.01 -12.20
N THR A 28 12.34 0.02 -13.34
CA THR A 28 12.60 -0.92 -14.46
C THR A 28 13.99 -0.80 -15.04
N ASN A 29 14.59 0.41 -15.02
CA ASN A 29 15.96 0.61 -15.46
C ASN A 29 16.98 -0.04 -14.52
N GLU A 30 16.69 -0.09 -13.23
CA GLU A 30 17.55 -0.73 -12.23
C GLU A 30 17.28 -2.24 -12.11
N PHE A 31 16.04 -2.66 -12.40
CA PHE A 31 15.58 -4.03 -12.31
C PHE A 31 14.86 -4.42 -13.61
N PRO A 32 15.60 -4.90 -14.63
CA PRO A 32 15.02 -5.24 -15.94
C PRO A 32 14.02 -6.41 -15.85
N GLU A 33 14.11 -7.24 -14.82
CA GLU A 33 13.17 -8.32 -14.49
C GLU A 33 12.08 -7.83 -13.52
N LEU A 34 11.58 -6.60 -13.72
CA LEU A 34 10.66 -6.00 -12.78
C LEU A 34 9.37 -6.82 -12.64
N PHE A 35 8.90 -6.99 -11.40
CA PHE A 35 7.60 -7.57 -11.10
C PHE A 35 6.50 -6.93 -11.94
N SER A 36 5.70 -7.77 -12.61
CA SER A 36 4.47 -7.33 -13.28
C SER A 36 3.58 -6.52 -12.32
N TYR A 37 2.76 -5.61 -12.86
CA TYR A 37 1.79 -4.84 -12.06
C TYR A 37 0.99 -5.74 -11.09
N THR A 38 0.57 -6.91 -11.56
CA THR A 38 -0.16 -7.91 -10.76
C THR A 38 0.65 -8.47 -9.60
N GLN A 39 1.93 -8.80 -9.81
CA GLN A 39 2.82 -9.25 -8.73
C GLN A 39 3.10 -8.11 -7.75
N MET A 40 3.35 -6.90 -8.25
CA MET A 40 3.61 -5.73 -7.40
C MET A 40 2.40 -5.41 -6.52
N ARG A 41 1.18 -5.52 -7.08
CA ARG A 41 -0.06 -5.36 -6.34
C ARG A 41 -0.21 -6.43 -5.25
N LYS A 42 0.07 -7.70 -5.53
CA LYS A 42 0.03 -8.79 -4.54
C LYS A 42 1.03 -8.56 -3.41
N LEU A 43 2.24 -8.10 -3.76
CA LEU A 43 3.28 -7.72 -2.80
C LEU A 43 2.79 -6.62 -1.86
N MET A 44 2.21 -5.55 -2.39
CA MET A 44 1.66 -4.48 -1.56
C MET A 44 0.52 -4.94 -0.65
N GLN A 45 -0.39 -5.78 -1.15
CA GLN A 45 -1.45 -6.37 -0.33
C GLN A 45 -0.88 -7.20 0.82
N GLY A 46 0.12 -8.06 0.55
CA GLY A 46 0.76 -8.87 1.58
C GLY A 46 1.43 -8.00 2.65
N VAL A 47 2.18 -6.98 2.21
CA VAL A 47 2.87 -6.02 3.09
C VAL A 47 1.88 -5.26 3.98
N LEU A 48 0.73 -4.83 3.44
CA LEU A 48 -0.31 -4.16 4.21
C LEU A 48 -0.96 -5.08 5.25
N VAL A 49 -1.26 -6.32 4.89
CA VAL A 49 -1.83 -7.32 5.82
C VAL A 49 -0.85 -7.63 6.95
N SER A 50 0.44 -7.81 6.63
CA SER A 50 1.48 -8.01 7.65
C SER A 50 1.63 -6.80 8.57
N LEU A 51 1.52 -5.58 8.04
CA LEU A 51 1.59 -4.36 8.84
C LEU A 51 0.39 -4.23 9.77
N ASP A 52 -0.82 -4.49 9.29
CA ASP A 52 -2.05 -4.44 10.07
C ASP A 52 -2.06 -5.49 11.19
N SER A 53 -1.63 -6.72 10.87
CA SER A 53 -1.44 -7.78 11.85
C SER A 53 -0.41 -7.41 12.92
N TYR A 54 0.74 -6.86 12.51
CA TYR A 54 1.79 -6.41 13.42
C TYR A 54 1.33 -5.26 14.34
N LEU A 55 0.62 -4.27 13.79
CA LEU A 55 0.08 -3.15 14.56
C LEU A 55 -0.99 -3.63 15.54
N THR A 56 -1.93 -4.47 15.10
CA THR A 56 -2.99 -5.05 15.95
C THR A 56 -2.39 -5.92 17.06
N HIS A 57 -1.36 -6.70 16.75
CA HIS A 57 -0.64 -7.51 17.73
C HIS A 57 0.06 -6.63 18.79
N ARG A 58 0.72 -5.54 18.38
CA ARG A 58 1.34 -4.58 19.32
C ARG A 58 0.33 -3.73 20.09
N GLN A 59 -0.88 -3.54 19.56
CA GLN A 59 -1.96 -2.75 20.19
C GLN A 59 -2.69 -3.48 21.33
N ARG A 60 -2.38 -4.75 21.63
CA ARG A 60 -2.98 -5.48 22.76
C ARG A 60 -2.58 -4.97 24.17
N LEU A 61 -1.84 -3.86 24.27
CA LEU A 61 -1.67 -3.14 25.54
C LEU A 61 -2.81 -2.10 25.66
N PRO A 62 -3.73 -2.23 26.64
CA PRO A 62 -4.87 -1.32 26.78
C PRO A 62 -4.39 -0.02 27.44
N SER A 63 -3.85 0.89 26.64
CA SER A 63 -3.55 2.25 27.09
C SER A 63 -4.13 3.23 26.10
N LEU A 64 -5.09 4.01 26.61
CA LEU A 64 -5.72 5.22 26.08
C LEU A 64 -5.46 5.54 24.60
N ILE A 65 -6.57 5.65 23.86
CA ILE A 65 -6.74 6.25 22.53
C ILE A 65 -6.00 7.61 22.44
N HIS A 66 -4.71 7.55 22.08
CA HIS A 66 -3.91 8.73 21.77
C HIS A 66 -4.20 9.14 20.32
N PRO A 67 -4.54 10.42 20.06
CA PRO A 67 -4.96 10.87 18.72
C PRO A 67 -3.90 10.63 17.64
N SER A 68 -2.62 10.56 18.01
CA SER A 68 -1.50 10.37 17.08
C SER A 68 -1.56 9.04 16.31
N TYR A 69 -1.97 7.94 16.94
CA TYR A 69 -2.03 6.64 16.25
C TYR A 69 -3.39 6.37 15.58
N LYS A 70 -4.45 7.11 15.96
CA LYS A 70 -5.74 7.08 15.26
C LYS A 70 -5.57 7.50 13.80
N LEU A 71 -4.72 8.50 13.54
CA LEU A 71 -4.38 8.91 12.18
C LEU A 71 -3.71 7.76 11.41
N ILE A 72 -2.76 7.06 12.02
CA ILE A 72 -2.05 5.94 11.40
C ILE A 72 -3.01 4.79 11.06
N THR A 73 -3.90 4.40 11.97
CA THR A 73 -4.85 3.31 11.70
C THR A 73 -5.86 3.70 10.61
N THR A 74 -6.40 4.91 10.66
CA THR A 74 -7.35 5.40 9.62
C THR A 74 -6.69 5.51 8.24
N TYR A 75 -5.42 5.89 8.20
CA TYR A 75 -4.63 5.98 7.00
C TYR A 75 -4.34 4.60 6.40
N VAL A 76 -3.88 3.65 7.20
CA VAL A 76 -3.64 2.27 6.74
C VAL A 76 -4.94 1.64 6.25
N PHE A 77 -6.06 1.93 6.92
CA PHE A 77 -7.38 1.45 6.49
C PHE A 77 -7.85 2.11 5.18
N SER A 78 -7.48 3.38 4.95
CA SER A 78 -7.78 4.11 3.72
C SER A 78 -6.98 3.56 2.53
N ASP A 79 -5.70 3.23 2.75
CA ASP A 79 -4.86 2.55 1.75
C ASP A 79 -5.41 1.16 1.41
N ILE A 80 -5.82 0.38 2.42
CA ILE A 80 -6.45 -0.94 2.20
C ILE A 80 -7.75 -0.79 1.39
N LYS A 81 -8.60 0.19 1.71
CA LYS A 81 -9.83 0.47 0.95
C LYS A 81 -9.53 0.90 -0.48
N CYS A 82 -8.55 1.78 -0.69
CA CYS A 82 -8.16 2.26 -2.02
C CYS A 82 -7.65 1.10 -2.89
N LEU A 83 -6.82 0.22 -2.32
CA LEU A 83 -6.34 -0.97 -3.03
C LEU A 83 -7.45 -2.01 -3.29
N LYS A 84 -8.49 -2.05 -2.46
CA LYS A 84 -9.66 -2.92 -2.61
C LYS A 84 -10.65 -2.37 -3.64
N VAL A 85 -10.82 -1.05 -3.73
CA VAL A 85 -11.58 -0.35 -4.78
C VAL A 85 -10.98 -0.66 -6.16
N GLN A 86 -9.67 -0.53 -6.32
CA GLN A 86 -9.01 -0.88 -7.59
C GLN A 86 -9.16 -2.38 -7.97
N ARG A 87 -9.35 -3.28 -6.99
CA ARG A 87 -9.59 -4.71 -7.27
C ARG A 87 -10.97 -4.96 -7.89
N SER A 88 -11.97 -4.12 -7.59
CA SER A 88 -13.31 -4.25 -8.14
C SER A 88 -13.42 -3.71 -9.56
N GLU A 89 -12.73 -2.61 -9.88
CA GLU A 89 -12.77 -1.99 -11.21
C GLU A 89 -12.09 -2.85 -12.31
N GLU A 90 -11.15 -3.73 -11.93
CA GLU A 90 -10.42 -4.58 -12.88
C GLU A 90 -11.10 -5.95 -13.11
N LYS A 91 -12.19 -6.26 -12.39
CA LYS A 91 -13.00 -7.48 -12.61
C LYS A 91 -14.19 -7.27 -13.53
N GLU A 92 -14.49 -6.02 -13.87
CA GLU A 92 -15.57 -5.60 -14.76
C GLU A 92 -15.08 -5.39 -16.21
N LEU A 93 -13.82 -5.76 -16.50
CA LEU A 93 -13.19 -5.61 -17.82
C LEU A 93 -12.65 -6.94 -18.35
#